data_AF-A0A3D4TKT8-F1
#
_entry.id   AF-A0A3D4TKT8-F1
#
_cell.length_a   1.000
_cell.length_b   1.000
_cell.length_c   1.000
_cell.angle_alpha   90.00
_cell.angle_beta   90.00
_cell.angle_gamma   90.00
#
_symmetry.space_group_name_H-M   'P 1'
#
loop_
_entity.id
_entity.type
_entity.pdbx_description
1 polymer ?
#
loop_
_entity_poly.entity_id
_entity_poly.type
_entity_poly.pdbx_seq_one_letter_code
_entity_poly.pdbx_strand_id
1 'polypeptide(L)'
;MHLSHRTVIALSVIAGIATSGSAFAHGTMSKPSSRVYSCYQGNPENPTNPACAAAKAIGGAQPFYDWAGINQAEASGNHQAVVPDGELCSGGNSKYRGLDLNRSDWQSSPIRADARGRYTFEFKAPAPHA
;
A
#
# COMPACT_ATOMS: atom_id res chain seq x y z
N MET A 1 -15.70 -14.72 46.19
CA MET A 1 -14.99 -13.51 45.72
C MET A 1 -15.81 -12.91 44.59
N HIS A 2 -16.67 -11.93 44.88
CA HIS A 2 -17.51 -11.28 43.87
C HIS A 2 -16.77 -10.05 43.34
N LEU A 3 -16.27 -10.14 42.11
CA LEU A 3 -15.71 -8.98 41.43
C LEU A 3 -16.85 -8.01 41.10
N SER A 4 -16.71 -6.76 41.54
CA SER A 4 -17.68 -5.70 41.26
C SER A 4 -17.86 -5.52 39.75
N HIS A 5 -19.09 -5.26 39.30
CA HIS A 5 -19.37 -4.99 37.87
C HIS A 5 -18.49 -3.87 37.31
N ARG A 6 -18.13 -2.88 38.14
CA ARG A 6 -17.19 -1.81 37.76
C ARG A 6 -15.78 -2.35 37.49
N THR A 7 -15.33 -3.31 38.28
CA THR A 7 -14.03 -3.96 38.13
C THR A 7 -14.00 -4.84 36.88
N VAL A 8 -15.08 -5.57 36.60
CA VAL A 8 -15.22 -6.37 35.36
C VAL A 8 -15.18 -5.46 34.13
N ILE A 9 -15.94 -4.36 34.10
CA ILE A 9 -15.95 -3.42 32.96
C ILE A 9 -14.58 -2.77 32.76
N ALA A 10 -13.92 -2.34 33.84
CA ALA A 10 -12.59 -1.72 33.74
C ALA A 10 -11.53 -2.68 33.17
N LEU A 11 -11.54 -3.95 33.59
CA LEU A 11 -10.66 -4.99 33.04
C LEU A 11 -10.96 -5.28 31.57
N SER A 12 -12.22 -5.28 31.15
CA SER A 12 -12.60 -5.47 29.74
C SER A 12 -12.13 -4.33 28.84
N VAL A 13 -12.18 -3.08 29.31
CA VAL A 13 -11.71 -1.92 28.54
C VAL A 13 -10.19 -1.93 28.40
N ILE A 14 -9.45 -2.26 29.47
CA ILE A 14 -7.98 -2.35 29.44
C ILE A 14 -7.53 -3.49 28.52
N ALA A 15 -8.21 -4.63 28.55
CA ALA A 15 -7.92 -5.76 27.66
C ALA A 15 -8.20 -5.41 26.18
N GLY A 16 -9.21 -4.60 25.88
CA GLY A 16 -9.54 -4.18 24.51
C GLY A 16 -8.55 -3.17 23.91
N ILE A 17 -7.92 -2.33 24.74
CA ILE A 17 -6.90 -1.36 24.27
C ILE A 17 -5.55 -2.07 24.06
N ALA A 18 -5.25 -3.12 24.83
CA ALA A 18 -4.01 -3.87 24.70
C ALA A 18 -3.96 -4.79 23.46
N THR A 19 -5.09 -5.02 22.78
CA THR A 19 -5.20 -5.92 21.62
C THR A 19 -5.23 -5.21 20.27
N SER A 20 -5.10 -3.88 20.21
CA SER A 20 -4.87 -3.17 18.94
C SER A 20 -3.44 -3.42 18.46
N GLY A 21 -3.20 -4.60 17.87
CA GLY A 21 -1.93 -4.91 17.23
C GLY A 21 -1.67 -3.96 16.06
N SER A 22 -0.42 -3.58 15.85
CA SER A 22 0.01 -2.84 14.66
C SER A 22 -0.36 -3.65 13.41
N ALA A 23 -1.35 -3.19 12.66
CA ALA A 23 -1.75 -3.82 11.41
C ALA A 23 -0.81 -3.36 10.29
N PHE A 24 0.11 -4.23 9.87
CA PHE A 24 0.89 -4.01 8.65
C PHE A 24 0.03 -4.37 7.44
N ALA A 25 -0.74 -3.41 6.94
CA ALA A 25 -1.59 -3.61 5.77
C ALA A 25 -0.76 -3.92 4.53
N HIS A 26 -0.80 -5.16 4.06
CA HIS A 26 -0.14 -5.57 2.83
C HIS A 26 -1.14 -5.64 1.68
N GLY A 27 -0.87 -4.89 0.61
CA GLY A 27 -1.65 -4.97 -0.61
C GLY A 27 -1.36 -3.84 -1.58
N THR A 28 -2.08 -3.84 -2.70
CA THR A 28 -1.97 -2.79 -3.71
C THR A 28 -3.19 -2.81 -4.64
N MET A 29 -3.36 -1.76 -5.45
CA MET A 29 -4.38 -1.74 -6.50
C MET A 29 -4.06 -2.77 -7.60
N SER A 30 -4.97 -3.72 -7.83
CA SER A 30 -4.91 -4.64 -8.97
C SER A 30 -5.73 -4.14 -10.16
N LYS A 31 -6.75 -3.28 -9.92
CA LYS A 31 -7.55 -2.66 -10.97
C LYS A 31 -7.95 -1.23 -10.60
N PRO A 32 -7.51 -0.20 -11.34
CA PRO A 32 -6.41 -0.28 -12.31
C PRO A 32 -5.12 -0.75 -11.61
N SER A 33 -4.23 -1.43 -12.35
CA SER A 33 -3.00 -1.94 -11.75
C SER A 33 -2.10 -0.79 -11.30
N SER A 34 -1.56 -0.87 -10.08
CA SER A 34 -0.59 0.11 -9.57
C SER A 34 0.75 0.01 -10.31
N ARG A 35 1.61 1.04 -10.17
CA ARG A 35 2.98 1.03 -10.75
C ARG A 35 3.78 -0.17 -10.24
N VAL A 36 3.84 -0.36 -8.92
CA VAL A 36 4.61 -1.45 -8.31
C VAL A 36 4.10 -2.83 -8.72
N TYR A 37 2.78 -3.00 -8.80
CA TYR A 37 2.19 -4.28 -9.21
C TYR A 37 2.41 -4.57 -10.70
N SER A 38 2.30 -3.54 -11.55
CA SER A 38 2.61 -3.66 -12.97
C SER A 38 4.07 -4.05 -13.20
N CYS A 39 5.02 -3.46 -12.46
CA CYS A 39 6.43 -3.83 -12.58
C CYS A 39 6.72 -5.22 -12.00
N TYR A 40 6.02 -5.63 -10.94
CA TYR A 40 6.06 -7.01 -10.43
C TYR A 40 5.60 -8.03 -11.48
N GLN A 41 4.48 -7.76 -12.15
CA GLN A 41 3.93 -8.63 -13.19
C GLN A 41 4.77 -8.59 -14.49
N GLY A 42 5.42 -7.46 -14.76
CA GLY A 42 6.22 -7.19 -15.95
C GLY A 42 7.68 -7.64 -15.88
N ASN A 43 7.99 -8.66 -15.08
CA ASN A 43 9.33 -9.18 -14.80
C ASN A 43 10.24 -8.21 -14.02
N PRO A 44 10.38 -8.37 -12.68
CA PRO A 44 11.27 -7.55 -11.86
C PRO A 44 12.74 -7.59 -12.27
N GLU A 45 13.21 -8.72 -12.79
CA GLU A 45 14.62 -8.91 -13.13
C GLU A 45 15.00 -8.39 -14.50
N ASN A 46 14.09 -8.49 -15.47
CA ASN A 46 14.34 -8.00 -16.82
C ASN A 46 13.09 -7.28 -17.35
N PRO A 47 12.75 -6.11 -16.81
CA PRO A 47 11.57 -5.36 -17.22
C PRO A 47 11.74 -4.83 -18.65
N THR A 48 10.80 -5.17 -19.52
CA THR A 48 10.75 -4.62 -20.90
C THR A 48 10.02 -3.28 -20.96
N ASN A 49 9.21 -2.97 -19.96
CA ASN A 49 8.58 -1.66 -19.82
C ASN A 49 9.63 -0.60 -19.41
N PRO A 50 9.82 0.49 -20.18
CA PRO A 50 10.86 1.48 -19.91
C PRO A 50 10.73 2.20 -18.55
N ALA A 51 9.52 2.48 -18.10
CA ALA A 51 9.29 3.10 -16.80
C ALA A 51 9.65 2.15 -15.64
N CYS A 52 9.29 0.87 -15.75
CA CYS A 52 9.70 -0.15 -14.78
C CYS A 52 11.22 -0.38 -14.78
N ALA A 53 11.87 -0.37 -15.94
CA ALA A 53 13.32 -0.45 -16.05
C ALA A 53 14.02 0.74 -15.38
N ALA A 54 13.51 1.97 -15.60
CA ALA A 54 14.02 3.16 -14.94
C ALA A 54 13.83 3.12 -13.42
N ALA A 55 12.67 2.66 -12.94
CA ALA A 55 12.43 2.48 -11.51
C ALA A 55 13.34 1.41 -10.89
N LYS A 56 13.58 0.29 -11.60
CA LYS A 56 14.53 -0.76 -11.20
C LYS A 56 15.94 -0.21 -11.06
N ALA A 57 16.37 0.65 -11.98
CA ALA A 57 17.71 1.24 -11.95
C ALA A 57 17.96 2.08 -10.68
N ILE A 58 16.89 2.55 -10.01
CA ILE A 58 16.97 3.31 -8.77
C ILE A 58 16.83 2.39 -7.54
N GLY A 59 15.78 1.57 -7.50
CA GLY A 59 15.41 0.79 -6.31
C GLY A 59 15.91 -0.66 -6.29
N GLY A 60 16.43 -1.17 -7.40
CA GLY A 60 16.67 -2.60 -7.61
C GLY A 60 15.38 -3.37 -7.93
N ALA A 61 15.49 -4.71 -8.04
CA ALA A 61 14.35 -5.59 -8.29
C ALA A 61 13.49 -5.83 -7.04
N GLN A 62 14.12 -5.87 -5.87
CA GLN A 62 13.50 -6.26 -4.60
C GLN A 62 12.22 -5.47 -4.26
N PRO A 63 12.12 -4.15 -4.47
CA PRO A 63 10.88 -3.40 -4.23
C PRO A 63 9.68 -3.95 -5.01
N PHE A 64 9.89 -4.53 -6.21
CA PHE A 64 8.80 -5.12 -6.99
C PHE A 64 8.39 -6.50 -6.46
N TYR A 65 9.31 -7.29 -5.90
CA TYR A 65 8.92 -8.51 -5.19
C TYR A 65 8.13 -8.20 -3.93
N ASP A 66 8.45 -7.08 -3.29
CA ASP A 66 7.79 -6.59 -2.09
C ASP A 66 6.63 -5.62 -2.44
N TRP A 67 5.93 -5.88 -3.56
CA TRP A 67 4.90 -5.00 -4.13
C TRP A 67 3.75 -4.67 -3.18
N ALA A 68 3.49 -5.53 -2.20
CA ALA A 68 2.43 -5.35 -1.21
C ALA A 68 2.89 -4.49 -0.02
N GLY A 69 4.16 -4.10 0.05
CA GLY A 69 4.80 -3.52 1.24
C GLY A 69 4.99 -2.00 1.23
N ILE A 70 4.31 -1.26 0.36
CA ILE A 70 4.31 0.21 0.41
C ILE A 70 3.40 0.64 1.55
N ASN A 71 3.98 0.83 2.74
CA ASN A 71 3.26 1.16 3.97
C ASN A 71 3.99 2.22 4.81
N GLN A 72 3.25 2.82 5.75
CA GLN A 72 3.76 3.75 6.76
C GLN A 72 3.14 3.40 8.11
N ALA A 73 3.93 2.74 8.97
CA ALA A 73 3.44 2.22 10.26
C ALA A 73 2.97 3.33 11.20
N GLU A 74 3.64 4.48 11.16
CA GLU A 74 3.38 5.64 12.03
C GLU A 74 2.39 6.65 11.42
N ALA A 75 1.70 6.28 10.33
CA ALA A 75 0.80 7.21 9.66
C ALA A 75 -0.37 7.61 10.57
N SER A 76 -0.97 6.66 11.31
CA SER A 76 -2.13 6.88 12.19
C SER A 76 -3.24 7.77 11.59
N GLY A 77 -3.47 7.67 10.28
CA GLY A 77 -4.42 8.50 9.52
C GLY A 77 -3.90 9.89 9.09
N ASN A 78 -2.75 10.34 9.61
CA ASN A 78 -2.08 11.58 9.24
C ASN A 78 -1.01 11.34 8.16
N HIS A 79 -1.44 11.02 6.94
CA HIS A 79 -0.55 10.65 5.83
C HIS A 79 0.44 11.77 5.46
N GLN A 80 0.01 13.03 5.50
CA GLN A 80 0.83 14.19 5.13
C GLN A 80 2.01 14.41 6.08
N ALA A 81 1.92 13.94 7.34
CA ALA A 81 3.02 14.04 8.28
C ALA A 81 4.17 13.06 7.98
N VAL A 82 3.91 11.98 7.25
CA VAL A 82 4.88 10.89 7.01
C VAL A 82 5.21 10.68 5.52
N VAL A 83 4.50 11.34 4.61
CA VAL A 83 4.73 11.26 3.15
C VAL A 83 4.88 12.67 2.58
N PRO A 84 6.12 13.13 2.30
CA PRO A 84 6.38 14.41 1.67
C PRO A 84 5.90 14.49 0.21
N ASP A 85 5.71 15.72 -0.28
CA ASP A 85 5.47 15.96 -1.70
C ASP A 85 6.62 15.40 -2.56
N GLY A 86 6.26 14.78 -3.68
CA GLY A 86 7.21 14.08 -4.54
C GLY A 86 7.49 12.63 -4.13
N GLU A 87 7.04 12.19 -2.96
CA GLU A 87 7.26 10.81 -2.47
C GLU A 87 5.95 10.01 -2.30
N LEU A 88 4.84 10.50 -2.87
CA LEU A 88 3.52 9.90 -2.71
C LEU A 88 3.45 8.47 -3.28
N CYS A 89 4.19 8.14 -4.33
CA CYS A 89 4.11 6.83 -4.98
C CYS A 89 4.97 5.77 -4.27
N SER A 90 6.08 6.19 -3.66
CA SER A 90 6.85 5.35 -2.73
C SER A 90 6.27 5.32 -1.32
N GLY A 91 5.31 6.20 -1.04
CA GLY A 91 4.74 6.38 0.29
C GLY A 91 5.76 6.91 1.29
N GLY A 92 6.74 7.73 0.89
CA GLY A 92 7.80 8.24 1.76
C GLY A 92 8.87 7.22 2.13
N ASN A 93 8.88 6.05 1.48
CA ASN A 93 9.82 4.96 1.77
C ASN A 93 10.91 4.88 0.68
N SER A 94 12.16 5.17 1.06
CA SER A 94 13.31 5.22 0.14
C SER A 94 13.58 3.93 -0.63
N LYS A 95 13.10 2.78 -0.13
CA LYS A 95 13.11 1.49 -0.84
C LYS A 95 12.34 1.57 -2.16
N TYR A 96 11.23 2.31 -2.18
CA TYR A 96 10.30 2.37 -3.31
C TYR A 96 10.47 3.64 -4.15
N ARG A 97 11.48 4.49 -3.88
CA ARG A 97 11.67 5.82 -4.52
C ARG A 97 11.73 5.81 -6.07
N GLY A 98 12.04 4.67 -6.68
CA GLY A 98 11.96 4.52 -8.15
C GLY A 98 10.54 4.72 -8.70
N LEU A 99 9.51 4.50 -7.88
CA LEU A 99 8.11 4.68 -8.25
C LEU A 99 7.69 6.16 -8.32
N ASP A 100 8.48 7.07 -7.74
CA ASP A 100 8.20 8.52 -7.74
C ASP A 100 8.68 9.21 -9.01
N LEU A 101 9.35 8.49 -9.92
CA LEU A 101 9.81 9.03 -11.19
C LEU A 101 8.66 9.73 -11.96
N ASN A 102 8.85 11.02 -12.20
CA ASN A 102 7.95 11.82 -13.03
C ASN A 102 8.19 11.49 -14.51
N ARG A 103 7.37 10.59 -15.06
CA ARG A 103 7.45 10.12 -16.44
C ARG A 103 6.07 10.04 -17.07
N SER A 104 6.02 10.26 -18.38
CA SER A 104 4.79 10.16 -19.18
C SER A 104 4.53 8.76 -19.75
N ASP A 105 5.45 7.82 -19.59
CA ASP A 105 5.40 6.47 -20.19
C ASP A 105 5.13 5.36 -19.15
N TRP A 106 4.67 5.73 -17.96
CA TRP A 106 4.07 4.75 -17.04
C TRP A 106 2.88 4.06 -17.71
N GLN A 107 2.76 2.75 -17.52
CA GLN A 107 1.61 2.00 -18.03
C GLN A 107 0.31 2.58 -17.45
N SER A 108 -0.64 2.90 -18.33
CA SER A 108 -1.95 3.42 -17.97
C SER A 108 -3.05 2.41 -18.24
N SER A 109 -4.04 2.30 -17.35
CA SER A 109 -5.28 1.56 -17.62
C SER A 109 -6.37 2.52 -18.08
N PRO A 110 -7.04 2.29 -19.23
CA PRO A 110 -8.24 3.03 -19.59
C PRO A 110 -9.34 2.80 -18.54
N ILE A 111 -9.90 3.89 -18.02
CA ILE A 111 -11.05 3.84 -17.12
C ILE A 111 -12.29 4.24 -17.91
N ARG A 112 -13.27 3.35 -17.95
CA ARG A 112 -14.57 3.57 -18.60
C ARG A 112 -15.68 3.14 -17.66
N ALA A 113 -16.63 4.03 -17.44
CA ALA A 113 -17.82 3.69 -16.67
C ALA A 113 -18.69 2.65 -17.40
N ASP A 114 -19.37 1.81 -16.63
CA ASP A 114 -20.42 0.91 -17.11
C ASP A 114 -21.67 1.69 -17.56
N ALA A 115 -22.68 0.98 -18.08
CA ALA A 115 -23.93 1.59 -18.55
C ALA A 115 -24.70 2.37 -17.46
N ARG A 116 -24.33 2.22 -16.18
CA ARG A 116 -24.92 2.91 -15.04
C ARG A 116 -23.97 3.96 -14.44
N GLY A 117 -22.88 4.32 -15.13
CA GLY A 117 -21.94 5.34 -14.68
C GLY A 117 -20.94 4.88 -13.62
N ARG A 118 -20.76 3.57 -13.39
CA ARG A 118 -19.84 3.04 -12.35
C ARG A 118 -18.56 2.45 -12.93
N TYR A 119 -17.46 2.54 -12.18
CA TYR A 119 -16.23 1.79 -12.43
C TYR A 119 -15.84 1.01 -11.18
N THR A 120 -15.45 -0.26 -11.35
CA THR A 120 -15.00 -1.10 -10.24
C THR A 120 -13.49 -0.98 -10.08
N PHE A 121 -13.09 -0.50 -8.91
CA PHE A 121 -11.72 -0.53 -8.42
C PHE A 121 -11.50 -1.81 -7.60
N GLU A 122 -10.36 -2.46 -7.77
CA GLU A 122 -10.00 -3.69 -7.03
C GLU A 122 -8.67 -3.50 -6.32
N PHE A 123 -8.67 -3.78 -5.02
CA PHE A 123 -7.48 -3.79 -4.17
C PHE A 123 -7.15 -5.24 -3.81
N LYS A 124 -5.94 -5.69 -4.16
CA LYS A 124 -5.45 -7.03 -3.85
C LYS A 124 -4.77 -7.01 -2.48
N ALA A 125 -5.36 -7.72 -1.51
CA ALA A 125 -4.88 -7.85 -0.15
C ALA A 125 -4.49 -9.30 0.15
N PRO A 126 -3.21 -9.70 -0.04
CA PRO A 126 -2.74 -11.03 0.36
C PRO A 126 -2.80 -11.25 1.87
N ALA A 127 -2.74 -10.17 2.66
CA ALA A 127 -3.06 -10.18 4.09
C ALA A 127 -4.23 -9.20 4.33
N PRO A 128 -5.44 -9.69 4.63
CA PRO A 128 -6.59 -8.83 4.91
C PRO A 128 -6.49 -8.12 6.27
N HIS A 129 -7.01 -6.90 6.35
CA HIS A 129 -7.10 -6.07 7.57
C HIS A 129 -8.46 -5.35 7.64
N ALA A 130 -8.82 -4.90 8.85
CA ALA A 130 -10.09 -4.22 9.16
C ALA A 130 -9.89 -2.73 9.42
#